data_AF-A0AAE4CW13-F1
#
_entry.id   AF-A0AAE4CW13-F1
#
_cell.length_a   1.000
_cell.length_b   1.000
_cell.length_c   1.000
_cell.angle_alpha   90.00
_cell.angle_beta   90.00
_cell.angle_gamma   90.00
#
_symmetry.space_group_name_H-M   'P 1'
#
loop_
_entity.id
_entity.type
_entity.pdbx_description
1 polymer ?
#
loop_
_entity_poly.entity_id
_entity_poly.type
_entity_poly.pdbx_seq_one_letter_code
_entity_poly.pdbx_strand_id
1 'polypeptide(L)'
;MQSFFVEKLTRESLGQSVVNEMRSAIRLHHRRYFPTDEFEPSDRPNQAFNEQMTDDLHSSKEYWYNGLHAKFCAMRLLASRNRQVQAHFVLPDPRVPYALDARLRYRLAQQSVGARSPDELRQHMRRSLLSGLVGLFEARHSCDSIEILFIQEPALDRFELFDASVWVSLFSDMDRGTVFPRTVRFPRDSIIYRMQQSELSRIRRSPSTRRFEITVSTSRDDVVGLFEAMTGDTLDDVLFHELSEEFERSRARFLGSVGASALDGTRGSPR
;
A
#
# COMPACT_ATOMS: atom_id res chain seq x y z
N MET A 1 -51.73 -13.82 -5.53
CA MET A 1 -50.55 -13.17 -6.14
C MET A 1 -49.44 -12.84 -5.14
N GLN A 2 -49.75 -12.38 -3.91
CA GLN A 2 -48.74 -12.12 -2.86
C GLN A 2 -47.99 -13.37 -2.34
N SER A 3 -48.65 -14.53 -2.24
CA SER A 3 -48.02 -15.77 -1.73
C SER A 3 -46.85 -16.27 -2.59
N PHE A 4 -46.90 -16.06 -3.91
CA PHE A 4 -45.89 -16.55 -4.85
C PHE A 4 -44.60 -15.70 -4.82
N PHE A 5 -44.73 -14.43 -4.41
CA PHE A 5 -43.60 -13.49 -4.32
C PHE A 5 -42.78 -13.72 -3.04
N VAL A 6 -43.45 -14.02 -1.92
CA VAL A 6 -42.82 -14.36 -0.63
C VAL A 6 -42.08 -15.70 -0.71
N GLU A 7 -42.64 -16.70 -1.40
CA GLU A 7 -42.00 -18.01 -1.60
C GLU A 7 -40.75 -17.93 -2.51
N LYS A 8 -40.76 -17.02 -3.50
CA LYS A 8 -39.60 -16.78 -4.37
C LYS A 8 -38.48 -16.05 -3.63
N LEU A 9 -38.80 -15.01 -2.86
CA LEU A 9 -37.84 -14.25 -2.04
C LEU A 9 -37.22 -15.12 -0.93
N THR A 10 -37.99 -16.01 -0.32
CA THR A 10 -37.47 -16.94 0.70
C THR A 10 -36.57 -18.01 0.09
N ARG A 11 -36.87 -18.55 -1.10
CA ARG A 11 -35.96 -19.47 -1.81
C ARG A 11 -34.66 -18.78 -2.24
N GLU A 12 -34.73 -17.55 -2.74
CA GLU A 12 -33.53 -16.78 -3.12
C GLU A 12 -32.67 -16.43 -1.89
N SER A 13 -33.30 -16.05 -0.77
CA SER A 13 -32.61 -15.80 0.51
C SER A 13 -31.97 -17.06 1.10
N LEU A 14 -32.68 -18.19 1.09
CA LEU A 14 -32.14 -19.50 1.52
C LEU A 14 -31.01 -19.97 0.60
N GLY A 15 -31.15 -19.80 -0.71
CA GLY A 15 -30.12 -20.11 -1.69
C GLY A 15 -28.85 -19.28 -1.45
N GLN A 16 -28.99 -17.98 -1.20
CA GLN A 16 -27.86 -17.11 -0.89
C GLN A 16 -27.20 -17.49 0.45
N SER A 17 -27.99 -17.85 1.46
CA SER A 17 -27.49 -18.31 2.76
C SER A 17 -26.67 -19.59 2.64
N VAL A 18 -27.19 -20.61 1.93
CA VAL A 18 -26.49 -21.88 1.70
C VAL A 18 -25.22 -21.68 0.89
N VAL A 19 -25.24 -20.81 -0.13
CA VAL A 19 -24.05 -20.47 -0.91
C VAL A 19 -23.00 -19.75 -0.05
N ASN A 20 -23.41 -18.83 0.82
CA ASN A 20 -22.50 -18.13 1.72
C ASN A 20 -21.89 -19.07 2.79
N GLU A 21 -22.68 -20.01 3.29
CA GLU A 21 -22.22 -21.01 4.27
C GLU A 21 -21.26 -22.01 3.63
N MET A 22 -21.57 -22.51 2.43
CA MET A 22 -20.65 -23.35 1.65
C MET A 22 -19.35 -22.61 1.30
N ARG A 23 -19.42 -21.34 0.89
CA ARG A 23 -18.23 -20.51 0.65
C ARG A 23 -17.40 -20.37 1.92
N SER A 24 -18.03 -20.16 3.07
CA SER A 24 -17.35 -20.04 4.35
C SER A 24 -16.68 -21.35 4.77
N ALA A 25 -17.36 -22.48 4.60
CA ALA A 25 -16.81 -23.81 4.87
C ALA A 25 -15.63 -24.15 3.93
N ILE A 26 -15.74 -23.85 2.64
CA ILE A 26 -14.66 -24.01 1.67
C ILE A 26 -13.48 -23.11 2.03
N ARG A 27 -13.72 -21.83 2.38
CA ARG A 27 -12.66 -20.91 2.83
C ARG A 27 -11.96 -21.41 4.08
N LEU A 28 -12.69 -22.00 5.02
CA LEU A 28 -12.14 -22.57 6.24
C LEU A 28 -11.22 -23.76 5.94
N HIS A 29 -11.64 -24.67 5.05
CA HIS A 29 -10.83 -25.84 4.66
C HIS A 29 -9.68 -25.51 3.70
N HIS A 30 -9.82 -24.44 2.92
CA HIS A 30 -8.85 -24.01 1.91
C HIS A 30 -8.26 -22.63 2.22
N ARG A 31 -8.08 -22.30 3.50
CA ARG A 31 -7.56 -21.00 3.99
C ARG A 31 -6.25 -20.58 3.32
N ARG A 32 -5.49 -21.55 2.80
CA ARG A 32 -4.25 -21.32 2.06
C ARG A 32 -4.43 -20.61 0.71
N TYR A 33 -5.63 -20.64 0.14
CA TYR A 33 -5.94 -20.18 -1.22
C TYR A 33 -6.88 -18.97 -1.25
N PHE A 34 -7.62 -18.71 -0.18
CA PHE A 34 -8.63 -17.67 -0.14
C PHE A 34 -8.22 -16.50 0.76
N PRO A 35 -8.62 -15.27 0.40
CA PRO A 35 -8.40 -14.13 1.27
C PRO A 35 -9.27 -14.24 2.52
N THR A 36 -8.75 -13.72 3.64
CA THR A 36 -9.53 -13.56 4.88
C THR A 36 -10.38 -12.31 4.84
N ASP A 37 -9.89 -11.26 4.17
CA ASP A 37 -10.52 -9.95 4.10
C ASP A 37 -10.40 -9.41 2.67
N GLU A 38 -11.41 -8.65 2.25
CA GLU A 38 -11.52 -8.11 0.90
C GLU A 38 -12.14 -6.71 0.96
N PHE A 39 -11.51 -5.77 0.25
CA PHE A 39 -11.88 -4.38 0.16
C PHE A 39 -12.08 -4.03 -1.30
N GLU A 40 -13.31 -3.65 -1.65
CA GLU A 40 -13.68 -3.29 -3.02
C GLU A 40 -12.97 -2.01 -3.50
N PRO A 41 -12.78 -1.85 -4.82
CA PRO A 41 -12.28 -0.61 -5.40
C PRO A 41 -13.10 0.60 -4.96
N SER A 42 -12.43 1.74 -4.76
CA SER A 42 -13.09 2.98 -4.34
C SER A 42 -12.41 4.22 -4.91
N ASP A 43 -13.16 5.32 -4.99
CA ASP A 43 -12.65 6.67 -5.24
C ASP A 43 -12.17 7.35 -3.95
N ARG A 44 -12.53 6.81 -2.77
CA ARG A 44 -12.21 7.36 -1.46
C ARG A 44 -11.36 6.41 -0.62
N PRO A 45 -10.57 6.93 0.33
CA PRO A 45 -9.87 6.08 1.29
C PRO A 45 -10.86 5.25 2.11
N ASN A 46 -10.59 3.96 2.25
CA ASN A 46 -11.35 3.09 3.14
C ASN A 46 -10.72 3.12 4.54
N GLN A 47 -11.48 3.55 5.54
CA GLN A 47 -10.99 3.68 6.91
C GLN A 47 -10.69 2.33 7.55
N ALA A 48 -11.62 1.38 7.48
CA ALA A 48 -11.45 0.04 8.05
C ALA A 48 -10.21 -0.67 7.47
N PHE A 49 -9.98 -0.49 6.17
CA PHE A 49 -8.75 -0.95 5.51
C PHE A 49 -7.49 -0.36 6.17
N ASN A 50 -7.44 0.96 6.36
CA ASN A 50 -6.27 1.62 6.94
C ASN A 50 -6.04 1.23 8.40
N GLU A 51 -7.11 1.10 9.20
CA GLU A 51 -7.04 0.66 10.59
C GLU A 51 -6.48 -0.76 10.68
N GLN A 52 -7.09 -1.72 9.98
CA GLN A 52 -6.67 -3.12 10.03
C GLN A 52 -5.23 -3.32 9.54
N MET A 53 -4.82 -2.61 8.48
CA MET A 53 -3.45 -2.66 7.98
C MET A 53 -2.45 -2.01 8.95
N THR A 54 -2.86 -0.98 9.67
CA THR A 54 -2.02 -0.34 10.71
C THR A 54 -1.90 -1.23 11.95
N ASP A 55 -2.94 -1.99 12.30
CA ASP A 55 -2.88 -2.98 13.38
C ASP A 55 -1.96 -4.16 13.04
N ASP A 56 -2.00 -4.65 11.80
CA ASP A 56 -1.05 -5.65 11.30
C ASP A 56 0.40 -5.11 11.38
N LEU A 57 0.63 -3.84 11.03
CA LEU A 57 1.93 -3.17 11.20
C LEU A 57 2.33 -3.08 12.67
N HIS A 58 1.41 -2.69 13.56
CA HIS A 58 1.69 -2.51 14.97
C HIS A 58 2.10 -3.83 15.65
N SER A 59 1.52 -4.95 15.22
CA SER A 59 1.79 -6.28 15.76
C SER A 59 2.98 -7.01 15.13
N SER A 60 3.62 -6.43 14.12
CA SER A 60 4.72 -7.07 13.38
C SER A 60 6.10 -6.58 13.81
N LYS A 61 7.11 -7.43 13.67
CA LYS A 61 8.53 -7.07 13.80
C LYS A 61 9.16 -6.73 12.46
N GLU A 62 8.76 -7.43 11.40
CA GLU A 62 9.15 -7.10 10.03
C GLU A 62 7.96 -6.53 9.26
N TYR A 63 8.24 -5.49 8.48
CA TYR A 63 7.28 -4.93 7.54
C TYR A 63 7.93 -4.81 6.17
N TRP A 64 7.36 -5.48 5.17
CA TRP A 64 7.83 -5.36 3.80
C TRP A 64 6.80 -4.68 2.92
N TYR A 65 7.29 -3.79 2.06
CA TYR A 65 6.54 -3.14 1.02
C TYR A 65 7.18 -3.45 -0.33
N ASN A 66 6.37 -3.84 -1.31
CA ASN A 66 6.76 -3.90 -2.72
C ASN A 66 5.72 -3.13 -3.54
N GLY A 67 6.15 -2.05 -4.17
CA GLY A 67 5.29 -1.21 -4.96
C GLY A 67 6.01 0.04 -5.47
N LEU A 68 5.25 1.00 -5.98
CA LEU A 68 5.82 2.11 -6.76
C LEU A 68 6.34 3.27 -5.93
N HIS A 69 5.75 3.52 -4.76
CA HIS A 69 6.13 4.62 -3.89
C HIS A 69 5.70 4.36 -2.44
N ALA A 70 6.58 4.66 -1.49
CA ALA A 70 6.38 4.34 -0.08
C ALA A 70 5.55 5.36 0.71
N LYS A 71 4.89 6.31 0.03
CA LYS A 71 4.24 7.47 0.66
C LYS A 71 3.22 7.10 1.75
N PHE A 72 2.29 6.17 1.46
CA PHE A 72 1.30 5.72 2.45
C PHE A 72 1.92 4.86 3.55
N CYS A 73 3.01 4.17 3.25
CA CYS A 73 3.72 3.33 4.19
C CYS A 73 4.47 4.17 5.22
N ALA A 74 5.15 5.23 4.77
CA ALA A 74 5.75 6.25 5.63
C ALA A 74 4.71 6.87 6.58
N MET A 75 3.53 7.21 6.06
CA MET A 75 2.43 7.73 6.89
C MET A 75 1.96 6.72 7.94
N ARG A 76 1.88 5.43 7.58
CA ARG A 76 1.54 4.36 8.53
C ARG A 76 2.64 4.09 9.55
N LEU A 77 3.92 4.16 9.18
CA LEU A 77 5.03 4.11 10.12
C LEU A 77 4.96 5.26 11.12
N LEU A 78 4.72 6.49 10.66
CA LEU A 78 4.53 7.67 11.53
C LEU A 78 3.31 7.55 12.46
N ALA A 79 2.26 6.85 12.03
CA ALA A 79 1.07 6.59 12.83
C ALA A 79 1.23 5.38 13.77
N SER A 80 2.15 4.47 13.46
CA SER A 80 2.39 3.26 14.25
C SER A 80 3.03 3.60 15.59
N ARG A 81 2.59 2.90 16.63
CA ARG A 81 3.18 2.98 17.97
C ARG A 81 4.33 1.99 18.17
N ASN A 82 4.55 1.08 17.21
CA ASN A 82 5.59 0.08 17.32
C ASN A 82 6.89 0.60 16.71
N ARG A 83 7.82 1.03 17.57
CA ARG A 83 9.15 1.53 17.18
C ARG A 83 10.19 0.44 16.93
N GLN A 84 9.84 -0.83 17.10
CA GLN A 84 10.75 -1.97 16.93
C GLN A 84 10.63 -2.62 15.55
N VAL A 85 9.79 -2.07 14.66
CA VAL A 85 9.61 -2.59 13.31
C VAL A 85 10.87 -2.36 12.48
N GLN A 86 11.32 -3.40 11.79
CA GLN A 86 12.29 -3.31 10.70
C GLN A 86 11.52 -3.25 9.39
N ALA A 87 11.60 -2.11 8.70
CA ALA A 87 10.84 -1.86 7.49
C ALA A 87 11.71 -2.03 6.24
N HIS A 88 11.20 -2.74 5.24
CA HIS A 88 11.89 -3.06 4.00
C HIS A 88 11.06 -2.58 2.81
N PHE A 89 11.64 -1.74 1.96
CA PHE A 89 10.96 -1.11 0.84
C PHE A 89 11.59 -1.52 -0.48
N VAL A 90 10.90 -2.34 -1.25
CA VAL A 90 11.23 -2.65 -2.63
C VAL A 90 10.55 -1.62 -3.54
N LEU A 91 11.36 -0.77 -4.18
CA LEU A 91 10.91 0.37 -4.97
C LEU A 91 11.50 0.34 -6.40
N PRO A 92 10.86 1.02 -7.37
CA PRO A 92 11.43 1.18 -8.71
C PRO A 92 12.70 2.02 -8.63
N ASP A 93 13.75 1.61 -9.34
CA ASP A 93 15.00 2.38 -9.39
C ASP A 93 14.79 3.72 -10.11
N PRO A 94 14.87 4.87 -9.42
CA PRO A 94 14.68 6.19 -10.02
C PRO A 94 15.76 6.55 -11.05
N ARG A 95 16.91 5.85 -11.07
CA ARG A 95 17.96 6.06 -12.07
C ARG A 95 17.71 5.31 -13.37
N VAL A 96 16.75 4.39 -13.39
CA VAL A 96 16.42 3.59 -14.56
C VAL A 96 15.20 4.22 -15.25
N PRO A 97 15.35 4.79 -16.47
CA PRO A 97 14.28 5.57 -17.11
C PRO A 97 12.97 4.80 -17.31
N TYR A 98 13.07 3.50 -17.55
CA TYR A 98 11.94 2.62 -17.86
C TYR A 98 11.35 1.91 -16.64
N ALA A 99 11.87 2.12 -15.42
CA ALA A 99 11.39 1.40 -14.23
C ALA A 99 9.91 1.70 -13.90
N LEU A 100 9.38 2.82 -14.41
CA LEU A 100 7.97 3.20 -14.25
C LEU A 100 7.11 2.90 -15.49
N ASP A 101 7.69 2.45 -16.60
CA ASP A 101 7.01 2.39 -17.89
C ASP A 101 5.90 1.33 -17.93
N ALA A 102 6.10 0.16 -17.31
CA ALA A 102 5.06 -0.86 -17.24
C ALA A 102 3.78 -0.32 -16.59
N ARG A 103 3.95 0.43 -15.51
CA ARG A 103 2.85 1.06 -14.79
C ARG A 103 2.26 2.25 -15.55
N LEU A 104 3.11 3.04 -16.20
CA LEU A 104 2.69 4.15 -17.06
C LEU A 104 1.76 3.65 -18.17
N ARG A 105 2.16 2.59 -18.89
CA ARG A 105 1.33 1.96 -19.94
C ARG A 105 -0.03 1.53 -19.42
N TYR A 106 -0.06 0.89 -18.25
CA TYR A 106 -1.31 0.45 -17.65
C TYR A 106 -2.22 1.62 -17.26
N ARG A 107 -1.67 2.69 -16.66
CA ARG A 107 -2.45 3.89 -16.33
C ARG A 107 -2.97 4.62 -17.57
N LEU A 108 -2.18 4.72 -18.63
CA LEU A 108 -2.60 5.33 -19.89
C LEU A 108 -3.77 4.56 -20.52
N ALA A 109 -3.76 3.22 -20.45
CA ALA A 109 -4.86 2.40 -20.93
C ALA A 109 -6.18 2.63 -20.15
N GLN A 110 -6.09 3.07 -18.90
CA GLN A 110 -7.24 3.32 -18.02
C GLN A 110 -7.73 4.76 -18.03
N GLN A 111 -6.96 5.69 -18.59
CA GLN A 111 -7.34 7.09 -18.61
C GLN A 111 -8.52 7.37 -19.56
N SER A 112 -9.34 8.35 -19.19
CA SER A 112 -10.35 8.96 -20.06
C SER A 112 -9.70 9.83 -21.13
N VAL A 113 -10.39 10.06 -22.24
CA VAL A 113 -9.97 11.01 -23.28
C VAL A 113 -9.80 12.41 -22.65
N GLY A 114 -8.64 13.05 -22.84
CA GLY A 114 -8.31 14.37 -22.27
C GLY A 114 -7.54 14.36 -20.94
N ALA A 115 -7.05 13.21 -20.50
CA ALA A 115 -6.19 13.09 -19.31
C ALA A 115 -4.75 13.61 -19.54
N ARG A 116 -3.95 13.61 -18.46
CA ARG A 116 -2.53 14.02 -18.45
C ARG A 116 -1.73 13.39 -19.58
N SER A 117 -0.77 14.12 -20.12
CA SER A 117 0.18 13.57 -21.09
C SER A 117 1.01 12.43 -20.46
N PRO A 118 1.55 11.49 -21.28
CA PRO A 118 2.45 10.45 -20.79
C PRO A 118 3.62 11.00 -19.96
N ASP A 119 4.17 12.15 -20.36
CA ASP A 119 5.30 12.77 -19.66
C ASP A 119 4.88 13.41 -18.34
N GLU A 120 3.73 14.09 -18.28
CA GLU A 120 3.15 14.61 -17.04
C GLU A 120 2.88 13.48 -16.04
N LEU A 121 2.37 12.34 -16.52
CA LEU A 121 2.11 11.18 -15.67
C LEU A 121 3.41 10.55 -15.16
N ARG A 122 4.42 10.42 -16.01
CA ARG A 122 5.75 9.93 -15.62
C ARG A 122 6.39 10.84 -14.58
N GLN A 123 6.38 12.16 -14.81
CA GLN A 123 6.89 13.15 -13.86
C GLN A 123 6.14 13.09 -12.53
N HIS A 124 4.82 12.98 -12.56
CA HIS A 124 4.02 12.82 -11.34
C HIS A 124 4.35 11.54 -10.56
N MET A 125 4.57 10.42 -11.26
CA MET A 125 4.97 9.16 -10.63
C MET A 125 6.37 9.25 -10.03
N ARG A 126 7.34 9.82 -10.75
CA ARG A 126 8.68 10.10 -10.23
C ARG A 126 8.59 10.98 -8.98
N ARG A 127 7.85 12.08 -9.05
CA ARG A 127 7.65 13.01 -7.93
C ARG A 127 7.06 12.31 -6.70
N SER A 128 6.07 11.45 -6.90
CA SER A 128 5.46 10.66 -5.83
C SER A 128 6.44 9.68 -5.18
N LEU A 129 7.32 9.06 -5.97
CA LEU A 129 8.42 8.23 -5.47
C LEU A 129 9.39 9.05 -4.61
N LEU A 130 9.86 10.21 -5.11
CA LEU A 130 10.77 11.09 -4.39
C LEU A 130 10.17 11.62 -3.08
N SER A 131 8.89 12.04 -3.10
CA SER A 131 8.16 12.47 -1.90
C SER A 131 8.00 11.32 -0.90
N GLY A 132 7.84 10.09 -1.40
CA GLY A 132 7.84 8.88 -0.57
C GLY A 132 9.18 8.62 0.12
N LEU A 133 10.31 8.82 -0.57
CA LEU A 133 11.66 8.67 0.02
C LEU A 133 11.89 9.69 1.15
N VAL A 134 11.49 10.94 0.95
CA VAL A 134 11.52 11.97 2.00
C VAL A 134 10.62 11.56 3.18
N GLY A 135 9.41 11.08 2.89
CA GLY A 135 8.51 10.58 3.94
C GLY A 135 9.10 9.42 4.75
N LEU A 136 9.84 8.51 4.12
CA LEU A 136 10.54 7.43 4.82
C LEU A 136 11.62 7.98 5.75
N PHE A 137 12.39 8.97 5.31
CA PHE A 137 13.34 9.64 6.19
C PHE A 137 12.64 10.30 7.39
N GLU A 138 11.52 10.98 7.19
CA GLU A 138 10.74 11.54 8.30
C GLU A 138 10.23 10.45 9.25
N ALA A 139 9.88 9.28 8.73
CA ALA A 139 9.42 8.13 9.50
C ALA A 139 10.51 7.39 10.29
N ARG A 140 11.79 7.68 10.10
CA ARG A 140 12.92 6.93 10.69
C ARG A 140 12.91 6.86 12.22
N HIS A 141 12.29 7.83 12.90
CA HIS A 141 12.17 7.86 14.36
C HIS A 141 11.00 7.02 14.89
N SER A 142 10.18 6.46 14.00
CA SER A 142 8.98 5.67 14.32
C SER A 142 9.17 4.17 14.13
N CYS A 143 10.38 3.73 13.78
CA CYS A 143 10.75 2.34 13.54
C CYS A 143 12.22 2.10 13.90
N ASP A 144 12.67 0.85 13.88
CA ASP A 144 14.04 0.46 14.23
C ASP A 144 15.00 0.82 13.08
N SER A 145 14.62 0.42 11.86
CA SER A 145 15.38 0.69 10.64
C SER A 145 14.47 0.66 9.40
N ILE A 146 14.92 1.33 8.35
CA ILE A 146 14.30 1.37 7.03
C ILE A 146 15.35 0.95 5.99
N GLU A 147 15.19 -0.24 5.43
CA GLU A 147 15.98 -0.73 4.30
C GLU A 147 15.25 -0.41 2.99
N ILE A 148 15.94 0.18 2.02
CA ILE A 148 15.40 0.51 0.70
C ILE A 148 16.16 -0.30 -0.35
N LEU A 149 15.41 -1.04 -1.17
CA LEU A 149 15.89 -1.93 -2.21
C LEU A 149 15.34 -1.44 -3.55
N PHE A 150 16.21 -1.05 -4.47
CA PHE A 150 15.80 -0.61 -5.81
C PHE A 150 15.86 -1.75 -6.83
N ILE A 151 14.78 -1.89 -7.60
CA ILE A 151 14.65 -2.87 -8.67
C ILE A 151 14.29 -2.20 -10.00
N GLN A 152 14.72 -2.80 -11.11
CA GLN A 152 14.48 -2.24 -12.44
C GLN A 152 13.06 -2.50 -12.94
N GLU A 153 12.46 -3.61 -12.53
CA GLU A 153 11.13 -4.04 -12.99
C GLU A 153 10.22 -4.27 -11.78
N PRO A 154 9.57 -3.21 -11.25
CA PRO A 154 8.67 -3.34 -10.13
C PRO A 154 7.40 -4.12 -10.49
N ALA A 155 6.83 -4.79 -9.49
CA ALA A 155 5.54 -5.43 -9.64
C ALA A 155 4.45 -4.38 -10.00
N LEU A 156 3.51 -4.76 -10.86
CA LEU A 156 2.37 -3.93 -11.20
C LEU A 156 1.43 -3.74 -10.00
N ASP A 157 1.21 -4.84 -9.28
CA ASP A 157 0.43 -4.88 -8.04
C ASP A 157 1.31 -4.57 -6.84
N ARG A 158 0.68 -3.98 -5.82
CA ARG A 158 1.35 -3.64 -4.57
C ARG A 158 1.18 -4.78 -3.58
N PHE A 159 2.27 -5.15 -2.92
CA PHE A 159 2.30 -6.12 -1.84
C PHE A 159 2.79 -5.48 -0.55
N GLU A 160 2.11 -5.79 0.54
CA GLU A 160 2.53 -5.41 1.89
C GLU A 160 2.54 -6.65 2.79
N LEU A 161 3.71 -7.04 3.27
CA LEU A 161 3.91 -8.24 4.08
C LEU A 161 4.16 -7.83 5.53
N PHE A 162 3.44 -8.48 6.44
CA PHE A 162 3.52 -8.36 7.88
C PHE A 162 3.82 -9.75 8.46
N ASP A 163 4.12 -9.88 9.75
CA ASP A 163 4.48 -11.18 10.33
C ASP A 163 3.35 -12.22 10.20
N ALA A 164 2.09 -11.76 10.22
CA ALA A 164 0.89 -12.62 10.26
C ALA A 164 0.06 -12.60 8.96
N SER A 165 0.33 -11.68 8.03
CA SER A 165 -0.52 -11.43 6.87
C SER A 165 0.24 -10.87 5.67
N VAL A 166 -0.35 -11.04 4.49
CA VAL A 166 0.05 -10.33 3.27
C VAL A 166 -1.17 -9.62 2.71
N TRP A 167 -0.97 -8.38 2.27
CA TRP A 167 -1.98 -7.60 1.59
C TRP A 167 -1.57 -7.42 0.13
N VAL A 168 -2.54 -7.58 -0.76
CA VAL A 168 -2.36 -7.43 -2.20
C VAL A 168 -3.34 -6.41 -2.72
N SER A 169 -2.82 -5.31 -3.26
CA SER A 169 -3.61 -4.29 -3.94
C SER A 169 -3.49 -4.45 -5.45
N LEU A 170 -4.62 -4.81 -6.07
CA LEU A 170 -4.75 -5.25 -7.46
C LEU A 170 -4.87 -4.06 -8.39
N PHE A 171 -3.74 -3.42 -8.61
CA PHE A 171 -3.59 -2.33 -9.54
C PHE A 171 -3.60 -2.77 -11.01
N SER A 172 -3.47 -4.08 -11.27
CA SER A 172 -3.66 -4.77 -12.54
C SER A 172 -5.14 -5.06 -12.88
N ASP A 173 -6.04 -4.85 -11.92
CA ASP A 173 -7.48 -5.09 -12.00
C ASP A 173 -8.25 -3.86 -11.48
N MET A 174 -8.03 -2.69 -12.11
CA MET A 174 -8.81 -1.50 -11.77
C MET A 174 -9.82 -1.12 -12.84
N ASP A 175 -11.01 -0.76 -12.40
CA ASP A 175 -12.00 -0.11 -13.23
C ASP A 175 -11.63 1.35 -13.51
N ARG A 176 -12.06 1.86 -14.67
CA ARG A 176 -11.87 3.28 -15.04
C ARG A 176 -12.48 4.19 -13.98
N GLY A 177 -11.71 5.17 -13.52
CA GLY A 177 -12.17 6.18 -12.56
C GLY A 177 -12.00 5.83 -11.08
N THR A 178 -11.53 4.62 -10.75
CA THR A 178 -11.18 4.26 -9.37
C THR A 178 -9.78 4.76 -9.00
N VAL A 179 -9.60 5.21 -7.76
CA VAL A 179 -8.31 5.72 -7.25
C VAL A 179 -7.63 4.67 -6.37
N PHE A 180 -8.43 3.93 -5.61
CA PHE A 180 -7.99 2.87 -4.71
C PHE A 180 -8.40 1.50 -5.31
N PRO A 181 -7.43 0.61 -5.56
CA PRO A 181 -7.69 -0.70 -6.17
C PRO A 181 -8.41 -1.63 -5.19
N ARG A 182 -9.02 -2.68 -5.74
CA ARG A 182 -9.41 -3.86 -4.96
C ARG A 182 -8.20 -4.34 -4.16
N THR A 183 -8.40 -4.56 -2.87
CA THR A 183 -7.33 -5.00 -1.99
C THR A 183 -7.79 -6.18 -1.16
N VAL A 184 -6.97 -7.23 -1.12
CA VAL A 184 -7.27 -8.47 -0.41
C VAL A 184 -6.18 -8.77 0.59
N ARG A 185 -6.57 -9.39 1.71
CA ARG A 185 -5.67 -9.82 2.78
C ARG A 185 -5.65 -11.33 2.84
N PHE A 186 -4.46 -11.91 2.93
CA PHE A 186 -4.26 -13.34 3.15
C PHE A 186 -3.46 -13.58 4.43
N PRO A 187 -3.70 -14.69 5.13
CA PRO A 187 -2.94 -15.06 6.32
C PRO A 187 -1.55 -15.60 5.98
N ARG A 188 -0.67 -15.66 6.98
CA ARG A 188 0.72 -16.15 6.89
C ARG A 188 0.86 -17.54 6.27
N ASP A 189 -0.11 -18.42 6.50
CA ASP A 189 -0.11 -19.79 6.00
C ASP A 189 -0.56 -19.91 4.53
N SER A 190 -1.00 -18.81 3.92
CA SER A 190 -1.37 -18.78 2.51
C SER A 190 -0.19 -19.00 1.57
N ILE A 191 -0.50 -19.52 0.38
CA ILE A 191 0.49 -19.69 -0.68
C ILE A 191 1.01 -18.33 -1.13
N ILE A 192 0.12 -17.33 -1.25
CA ILE A 192 0.49 -15.97 -1.63
C ILE A 192 1.52 -15.38 -0.66
N TYR A 193 1.31 -15.54 0.65
CA TYR A 193 2.28 -15.08 1.66
C TYR A 193 3.65 -15.70 1.43
N ARG A 194 3.71 -17.03 1.32
CA ARG A 194 4.99 -17.76 1.17
C ARG A 194 5.70 -17.42 -0.13
N MET A 195 4.95 -17.26 -1.22
CA MET A 195 5.49 -16.84 -2.51
C MET A 195 6.12 -15.45 -2.40
N GLN A 196 5.39 -14.48 -1.83
CA GLN A 196 5.89 -13.12 -1.68
C GLN A 196 7.09 -13.03 -0.72
N GLN A 197 7.05 -13.74 0.40
CA GLN A 197 8.19 -13.81 1.32
C GLN A 197 9.45 -14.36 0.64
N SER A 198 9.30 -15.40 -0.17
CA SER A 198 10.42 -16.01 -0.91
C SER A 198 10.98 -15.03 -1.96
N GLU A 199 10.10 -14.34 -2.69
CA GLU A 199 10.50 -13.36 -3.69
C GLU A 199 11.23 -12.15 -3.09
N LEU A 200 10.70 -11.59 -1.99
CA LEU A 200 11.35 -10.49 -1.27
C LEU A 200 12.71 -10.89 -0.69
N SER A 201 12.81 -12.12 -0.16
CA SER A 201 14.08 -12.68 0.29
C SER A 201 15.10 -12.82 -0.85
N ARG A 202 14.64 -13.22 -2.05
CA ARG A 202 15.47 -13.31 -3.25
C ARG A 202 15.98 -11.94 -3.68
N ILE A 203 15.09 -10.93 -3.72
CA ILE A 203 15.44 -9.55 -4.07
C ILE A 203 16.48 -8.99 -3.10
N ARG A 204 16.26 -9.14 -1.79
CA ARG A 204 17.17 -8.63 -0.75
C ARG A 204 18.56 -9.27 -0.80
N ARG A 205 18.64 -10.56 -1.18
CA ARG A 205 19.92 -11.29 -1.30
C ARG A 205 20.61 -11.12 -2.66
N SER A 206 19.96 -10.48 -3.63
CA SER A 206 20.53 -10.33 -4.97
C SER A 206 21.68 -9.32 -4.96
N PRO A 207 22.89 -9.69 -5.44
CA PRO A 207 24.03 -8.77 -5.50
C PRO A 207 23.82 -7.56 -6.42
N SER A 208 22.90 -7.66 -7.38
CA SER A 208 22.57 -6.56 -8.30
C SER A 208 21.56 -5.56 -7.73
N THR A 209 20.95 -5.85 -6.58
CA THR A 209 19.99 -4.95 -5.94
C THR A 209 20.74 -3.82 -5.26
N ARG A 210 20.43 -2.57 -5.64
CA ARG A 210 20.94 -1.40 -4.93
C ARG A 210 20.21 -1.27 -3.61
N ARG A 211 20.95 -1.33 -2.51
CA ARG A 211 20.43 -1.28 -1.14
C ARG A 211 20.92 -0.01 -0.43
N PHE A 212 20.00 0.62 0.29
CA PHE A 212 20.26 1.75 1.16
C PHE A 212 19.60 1.50 2.52
N GLU A 213 20.11 2.15 3.56
CA GLU A 213 19.61 2.00 4.92
C GLU A 213 19.47 3.36 5.58
N ILE A 214 18.33 3.58 6.21
CA ILE A 214 18.02 4.76 7.02
C ILE A 214 17.71 4.26 8.42
N THR A 215 18.39 4.83 9.41
CA THR A 215 18.20 4.51 10.83
C THR A 215 17.83 5.76 11.60
N VAL A 216 17.51 5.61 12.88
CA VAL A 216 17.27 6.73 13.80
C VAL A 216 18.44 7.74 13.85
N SER A 217 19.68 7.26 13.60
CA SER A 217 20.88 8.09 13.62
C SER A 217 21.18 8.79 12.30
N THR A 218 20.46 8.47 11.22
CA THR A 218 20.62 9.15 9.93
C THR A 218 20.27 10.63 10.08
N SER A 219 21.26 11.50 9.91
CA SER A 219 21.12 12.95 9.99
C SER A 219 20.51 13.54 8.73
N ARG A 220 20.27 14.85 8.74
CA ARG A 220 19.79 15.58 7.57
C ARG A 220 20.82 15.57 6.43
N ASP A 221 22.10 15.78 6.76
CA ASP A 221 23.20 15.79 5.80
C ASP A 221 23.43 14.40 5.20
N ASP A 222 23.32 13.35 6.01
CA ASP A 222 23.37 11.97 5.52
C ASP A 222 22.28 11.72 4.49
N VAL A 223 21.07 12.26 4.71
CA VAL A 223 19.97 12.06 3.78
C VAL A 223 20.17 12.78 2.45
N VAL A 224 20.88 13.90 2.42
CA VAL A 224 21.23 14.57 1.15
C VAL A 224 22.12 13.65 0.31
N GLY A 225 23.19 13.11 0.92
CA GLY A 225 24.08 12.18 0.25
C GLY A 225 23.39 10.87 -0.15
N LEU A 226 22.54 10.30 0.72
CA LEU A 226 21.75 9.12 0.39
C LEU A 226 20.77 9.41 -0.74
N PHE A 227 20.07 10.54 -0.73
CA PHE A 227 19.10 10.88 -1.77
C PHE A 227 19.77 11.01 -3.13
N GLU A 228 20.91 11.68 -3.21
CA GLU A 228 21.69 11.78 -4.45
C GLU A 228 22.17 10.39 -4.89
N ALA A 229 22.71 9.59 -3.96
CA ALA A 229 23.14 8.22 -4.23
C ALA A 229 22.00 7.30 -4.67
N MET A 230 20.77 7.53 -4.21
CA MET A 230 19.57 6.79 -4.61
C MET A 230 19.05 7.23 -5.98
N THR A 231 18.93 8.54 -6.19
CA THR A 231 18.12 9.13 -7.27
C THR A 231 18.94 9.66 -8.45
N GLY A 232 20.20 10.02 -8.20
CA GLY A 232 21.03 10.78 -9.14
C GLY A 232 20.74 12.28 -9.15
N ASP A 233 19.74 12.74 -8.40
CA ASP A 233 19.37 14.16 -8.30
C ASP A 233 19.95 14.76 -7.01
N THR A 234 20.44 16.00 -7.08
CA THR A 234 20.86 16.75 -5.89
C THR A 234 19.64 17.15 -5.06
N LEU A 235 19.68 16.93 -3.75
CA LEU A 235 18.63 17.34 -2.82
C LEU A 235 19.02 18.64 -2.12
N ASP A 236 18.76 19.77 -2.77
CA ASP A 236 18.88 21.07 -2.10
C ASP A 236 17.72 21.32 -1.11
N ASP A 237 17.84 22.39 -0.33
CA ASP A 237 16.86 22.74 0.70
C ASP A 237 15.48 23.08 0.12
N VAL A 238 15.45 23.70 -1.08
CA VAL A 238 14.21 24.07 -1.76
C VAL A 238 13.45 22.80 -2.15
N LEU A 239 14.11 21.89 -2.86
CA LEU A 239 13.54 20.64 -3.31
C LEU A 239 13.11 19.77 -2.12
N PHE A 240 13.91 19.71 -1.06
CA PHE A 240 13.52 18.97 0.13
C PHE A 240 12.27 19.55 0.78
N HIS A 241 12.19 20.87 0.92
CA HIS A 241 11.03 21.52 1.50
C HIS A 241 9.78 21.23 0.68
N GLU A 242 9.85 21.36 -0.65
CA GLU A 242 8.72 21.05 -1.53
C GLU A 242 8.25 19.59 -1.42
N LEU A 243 9.20 18.63 -1.40
CA LEU A 243 8.90 17.20 -1.28
C LEU A 243 8.28 16.87 0.09
N SER A 244 8.77 17.53 1.14
CA SER A 244 8.27 17.40 2.52
C SER A 244 6.86 17.98 2.64
N GLU A 245 6.61 19.17 2.10
CA GLU A 245 5.27 19.74 2.07
C GLU A 245 4.29 18.87 1.26
N GLU A 246 4.73 18.32 0.13
CA GLU A 246 3.91 17.42 -0.66
C GLU A 246 3.56 16.13 0.11
N PHE A 247 4.52 15.63 0.88
CA PHE A 247 4.32 14.51 1.79
C PHE A 247 3.30 14.87 2.88
N GLU A 248 3.50 15.97 3.60
CA GLU A 248 2.63 16.42 4.69
C GLU A 248 1.21 16.76 4.23
N ARG A 249 1.03 17.42 3.07
CA ARG A 249 -0.30 17.65 2.47
C ARG A 249 -1.06 16.35 2.24
N SER A 250 -0.34 15.30 1.86
CA SER A 250 -0.97 14.00 1.62
C SER A 250 -1.20 13.22 2.91
N ARG A 251 -0.31 13.38 3.89
CA ARG A 251 -0.46 12.83 5.23
C ARG A 251 -1.68 13.42 5.92
N ALA A 252 -1.91 14.73 5.81
CA ALA A 252 -3.10 15.38 6.33
C ALA A 252 -4.40 14.80 5.72
N ARG A 253 -4.42 14.51 4.42
CA ARG A 253 -5.56 13.83 3.76
C ARG A 253 -5.73 12.39 4.25
N PHE A 254 -4.63 11.65 4.39
CA PHE A 254 -4.63 10.29 4.90
C PHE A 254 -5.13 10.23 6.36
N LEU A 255 -4.65 11.10 7.23
CA LEU A 255 -5.10 11.19 8.63
C LEU A 255 -6.52 11.75 8.75
N GLY A 256 -6.93 12.68 7.88
CA GLY A 256 -8.32 13.16 7.81
C GLY A 256 -9.32 12.04 7.51
N SER A 257 -8.91 11.02 6.75
CA SER A 257 -9.70 9.80 6.53
C SER A 257 -9.64 8.76 7.66
N VAL A 258 -8.71 8.94 8.62
CA VAL A 258 -8.55 8.06 9.79
C VAL A 258 -9.17 8.70 11.05
N GLY A 259 -9.16 10.03 11.17
CA GLY A 259 -9.58 10.78 12.35
C GLY A 259 -11.06 11.22 12.38
N ALA A 260 -11.78 11.19 11.26
CA ALA A 260 -13.17 11.67 11.21
C ALA A 260 -14.17 10.82 12.05
N SER A 261 -13.80 9.59 12.46
CA SER A 261 -14.66 8.73 13.27
C SER A 261 -14.46 8.89 14.80
N ALA A 262 -13.43 9.62 15.25
CA ALA A 262 -13.24 9.88 16.68
C ALA A 262 -14.23 10.93 17.24
N LEU A 263 -14.98 11.62 16.37
CA LEU A 263 -15.91 12.69 16.75
C LEU A 263 -17.38 12.42 16.38
N ASP A 264 -17.71 11.29 15.76
CA ASP A 264 -19.09 10.97 15.34
C ASP A 264 -19.73 9.82 16.16
N GLY A 265 -19.06 9.36 17.22
CA GLY A 265 -19.58 8.36 18.16
C GLY A 265 -20.58 8.88 19.21
N THR A 266 -20.98 10.16 19.15
CA THR A 266 -21.90 10.78 20.12
C THR A 266 -23.04 11.57 19.48
N ARG A 267 -23.87 10.90 18.67
CA ARG A 267 -25.27 11.28 18.40
C ARG A 267 -26.05 9.98 18.15
N GLY A 268 -26.65 9.36 19.17
CA GLY A 268 -27.89 9.83 19.78
C GLY A 268 -29.07 9.08 19.15
N SER A 269 -29.46 7.93 19.72
CA SER A 269 -30.75 7.31 19.43
C SER A 269 -31.87 8.25 19.88
N PRO A 270 -32.91 8.47 19.05
CA PRO A 270 -34.25 8.67 19.55
C PRO A 270 -35.08 7.39 19.32
N ARG A 271 -35.99 7.24 20.27
CA ARG A 271 -36.94 6.15 20.53
C ARG A 271 -37.81 5.76 19.35
#